data_AF-A0A7J2JSH0-F1
#
_entry.id   AF-A0A7J2JSH0-F1
#
_cell.length_a   1.000
_cell.length_b   1.000
_cell.length_c   1.000
_cell.angle_alpha   90.00
_cell.angle_beta   90.00
_cell.angle_gamma   90.00
#
_symmetry.space_group_name_H-M   'P 1'
#
loop_
_entity.id
_entity.type
_entity.pdbx_description
1 polymer ?
#
loop_
_entity_poly.entity_id
_entity_poly.type
_entity_poly.pdbx_seq_one_letter_code
_entity_poly.pdbx_strand_id
1 'polypeptide(L)'
;MPRAKKKVEPEEGEGGEEAQEEPESPPFDELDEAEAFEEVDLTTLSGVGPTIAKRLTEAGFTTLESIALTSPAELSAAAGIPMSTASK
;
A
#
# COMPACT_ATOMS: atom_id res chain seq x y z
N MET A 1 55.64 18.94 49.43
CA MET A 1 54.47 18.20 49.96
C MET A 1 54.22 16.98 49.09
N PRO A 2 54.34 15.74 49.60
CA PRO A 2 53.99 14.53 48.87
C PRO A 2 52.48 14.24 49.00
N ARG A 3 51.82 13.74 47.95
CA ARG A 3 50.48 13.14 48.05
C ARG A 3 50.55 11.65 47.71
N ALA A 4 49.96 10.88 48.61
CA ALA A 4 50.07 9.44 48.76
C ALA A 4 49.21 8.64 47.75
N LYS A 5 49.58 7.38 47.59
CA LYS A 5 48.86 6.33 46.83
C LYS A 5 47.78 5.65 47.69
N LYS A 6 46.85 4.92 47.05
CA LYS A 6 45.77 4.01 47.57
C LYS A 6 44.37 4.65 47.45
N LYS A 7 43.31 4.00 46.98
CA LYS A 7 42.93 2.57 46.88
C LYS A 7 41.95 2.41 45.71
N VAL A 8 42.00 1.26 45.04
CA VAL A 8 40.95 0.75 44.14
C VAL A 8 39.79 0.24 45.00
N GLU A 9 38.56 0.66 44.71
CA GLU A 9 37.31 -0.08 44.95
C GLU A 9 36.34 0.24 43.79
N PRO A 10 35.96 -0.75 42.96
CA PRO A 10 34.87 -0.66 42.00
C PRO A 10 33.56 -1.22 42.63
N GLU A 11 32.48 -1.14 41.85
CA GLU A 11 31.15 -1.71 42.09
C GLU A 11 30.23 -0.87 42.97
N GLU A 12 29.38 -0.05 42.35
CA GLU A 12 27.92 -0.11 42.60
C GLU A 12 27.18 0.34 41.32
N GLY A 13 26.25 -0.50 40.86
CA GLY A 13 25.07 -0.05 40.13
C GLY A 13 25.00 -0.41 38.64
N GLU A 14 24.84 -1.70 38.33
CA GLU A 14 23.91 -2.09 37.27
C GLU A 14 22.54 -1.47 37.56
N GLY A 15 21.98 -0.75 36.60
CA GLY A 15 20.72 -0.05 36.80
C GLY A 15 20.11 0.42 35.49
N GLY A 16 19.58 -0.53 34.74
CA GLY A 16 18.37 -0.33 33.93
C GLY A 16 18.47 0.70 32.83
N GLU A 17 18.98 0.26 31.69
CA GLU A 17 18.63 0.81 30.39
C GLU A 17 17.11 0.71 30.21
N GLU A 18 16.40 1.79 30.49
CA GLU A 18 15.00 1.95 30.11
C GLU A 18 14.94 3.13 29.13
N ALA A 19 15.67 2.98 28.02
CA ALA A 19 15.30 3.66 26.81
C ALA A 19 13.88 3.22 26.51
N GLN A 20 12.97 4.18 26.54
CA GLN A 20 11.60 4.01 26.11
C GLN A 20 11.67 3.54 24.66
N GLU A 21 11.57 2.23 24.47
CA GLU A 21 11.21 1.62 23.20
C GLU A 21 9.74 1.98 22.99
N GLU A 22 9.48 3.25 22.66
CA GLU A 22 8.36 3.53 21.78
C GLU A 22 8.66 2.66 20.56
N PRO A 23 7.85 1.64 20.24
CA PRO A 23 8.07 0.89 19.03
C PRO A 23 7.99 1.95 17.93
N GLU A 24 9.13 2.29 17.35
CA GLU A 24 9.18 3.11 16.16
C GLU A 24 8.29 2.37 15.18
N SER A 25 7.09 2.93 14.99
CA SER A 25 6.19 2.57 13.92
C SER A 25 7.09 2.35 12.72
N PRO A 26 7.11 1.14 12.12
CA PRO A 26 8.06 0.85 11.06
C PRO A 26 7.98 1.99 10.05
N PRO A 27 9.12 2.55 9.60
CA PRO A 27 9.10 3.58 8.59
C PRO A 27 8.31 3.03 7.42
N PHE A 28 7.23 3.72 7.05
CA PHE A 28 6.34 3.37 5.95
C PHE A 28 7.04 3.54 4.56
N ASP A 29 8.36 3.41 4.54
CA ASP A 29 9.25 3.69 3.41
C ASP A 29 9.82 2.40 2.78
N GLU A 30 9.23 1.24 3.07
CA GLU A 30 9.50 -0.02 2.35
C GLU A 30 8.22 -0.60 1.74
N LEU A 31 7.41 0.27 1.15
CA LEU A 31 6.48 -0.08 0.07
C LEU A 31 7.03 0.43 -1.26
N ASP A 32 8.34 0.25 -1.49
CA ASP A 32 8.87 0.23 -2.84
C ASP A 32 8.83 -1.22 -3.32
N GLU A 33 7.76 -1.56 -4.01
CA GLU A 33 7.89 -2.14 -5.34
C GLU A 33 6.50 -1.98 -5.94
N ALA A 34 6.40 -1.44 -7.15
CA ALA A 34 5.15 -1.33 -7.88
C ALA A 34 4.31 -2.60 -7.65
N GLU A 35 3.26 -2.50 -6.83
CA GLU A 35 2.28 -3.56 -6.67
C GLU A 35 1.90 -3.91 -8.10
N ALA A 36 2.41 -5.03 -8.59
CA ALA A 36 1.98 -5.65 -9.81
C ALA A 36 0.59 -6.17 -9.46
N PHE A 37 -0.35 -5.23 -9.32
CA PHE A 37 -1.77 -5.48 -9.20
C PHE A 37 -2.04 -6.47 -10.31
N GLU A 38 -2.39 -7.70 -9.92
CA GLU A 38 -2.67 -8.75 -10.87
C GLU A 38 -3.62 -8.17 -11.91
N GLU A 39 -3.20 -8.17 -13.18
CA GLU A 39 -3.98 -7.60 -14.27
C GLU A 39 -5.37 -8.24 -14.22
N VAL A 40 -6.35 -7.48 -13.75
CA VAL A 40 -7.66 -8.03 -13.42
C VAL A 40 -8.32 -8.44 -14.72
N ASP A 41 -8.71 -9.71 -14.82
CA ASP A 41 -9.52 -10.16 -15.95
C ASP A 41 -10.94 -9.58 -15.84
N LEU A 42 -11.15 -8.44 -16.50
CA LEU A 42 -12.44 -7.75 -16.56
C LEU A 42 -13.51 -8.59 -17.29
N THR A 43 -13.13 -9.62 -18.06
CA THR A 43 -14.10 -10.50 -18.74
C THR A 43 -14.87 -11.40 -17.78
N THR A 44 -14.45 -11.47 -16.52
CA THR A 44 -15.19 -12.13 -15.44
C THR A 44 -16.46 -11.37 -15.03
N LEU A 45 -16.56 -10.08 -15.37
CA LEU A 45 -17.73 -9.25 -15.07
C LEU A 45 -18.92 -9.60 -15.98
N SER A 46 -20.11 -9.68 -15.40
CA SER A 46 -21.33 -10.03 -16.17
C SER A 46 -21.57 -9.02 -17.28
N GLY A 47 -21.71 -9.50 -18.52
CA GLY A 47 -21.93 -8.64 -19.69
C GLY A 47 -20.69 -7.91 -20.20
N VAL A 48 -19.52 -8.13 -19.61
CA VAL A 48 -18.23 -7.65 -20.11
C VAL A 48 -17.57 -8.79 -20.89
N GLY A 49 -17.50 -8.62 -22.22
CA GLY A 49 -16.71 -9.51 -23.07
C GLY A 49 -15.31 -8.97 -23.32
N PRO A 50 -14.45 -9.70 -24.05
CA PRO A 50 -13.07 -9.29 -24.35
C PRO A 50 -12.99 -7.92 -25.05
N THR A 51 -13.96 -7.58 -25.89
CA THR A 51 -14.05 -6.26 -26.53
C THR A 51 -14.28 -5.12 -25.54
N ILE A 52 -15.13 -5.36 -24.52
CA ILE A 52 -15.49 -4.35 -23.52
C ILE A 52 -14.37 -4.24 -22.49
N ALA A 53 -13.82 -5.36 -22.03
CA ALA A 53 -12.63 -5.42 -21.19
C ALA A 53 -11.49 -4.60 -21.79
N LYS A 54 -11.15 -4.84 -23.07
CA LYS A 54 -10.11 -4.08 -23.76
C LYS A 54 -10.37 -2.56 -23.75
N ARG A 55 -11.61 -2.13 -23.99
CA ARG A 55 -11.98 -0.71 -23.95
C ARG A 55 -11.84 -0.10 -22.56
N LEU A 56 -12.20 -0.85 -21.52
CA LEU A 56 -12.03 -0.42 -20.12
C LEU A 56 -10.54 -0.26 -19.79
N THR A 57 -9.72 -1.24 -20.15
CA THR A 57 -8.25 -1.18 -20.00
C THR A 57 -7.65 0.00 -20.77
N GLU A 58 -8.05 0.21 -22.03
CA GLU A 58 -7.61 1.35 -22.86
C GLU A 58 -8.03 2.70 -22.27
N ALA A 59 -9.16 2.74 -21.55
CA ALA A 59 -9.64 3.92 -20.82
C ALA A 59 -8.97 4.10 -19.43
N GLY A 60 -8.08 3.19 -19.03
CA GLY A 60 -7.36 3.25 -17.76
C GLY A 60 -8.06 2.55 -16.59
N PHE A 61 -9.17 1.84 -16.84
CA PHE A 61 -9.84 1.03 -15.83
C PHE A 61 -9.24 -0.37 -15.82
N THR A 62 -8.08 -0.53 -15.18
CA THR A 62 -7.35 -1.79 -15.10
C THR A 62 -7.63 -2.58 -13.82
N THR A 63 -8.34 -1.98 -12.87
CA THR A 63 -8.62 -2.57 -11.55
C THR A 63 -10.11 -2.50 -11.22
N LEU A 64 -10.58 -3.40 -10.34
CA LEU A 64 -12.00 -3.43 -9.94
C LEU A 64 -12.37 -2.17 -9.13
N GLU A 65 -11.44 -1.64 -8.36
CA GLU A 65 -11.60 -0.42 -7.56
C GLU A 65 -11.88 0.77 -8.47
N SER A 66 -11.15 0.89 -9.58
CA SER A 66 -11.34 1.97 -10.56
C SER A 66 -12.75 1.94 -11.16
N ILE A 67 -13.27 0.75 -11.44
CA ILE A 67 -14.61 0.55 -12.00
C ILE A 67 -15.66 0.82 -10.94
N ALA A 68 -15.48 0.34 -9.71
CA ALA A 68 -16.44 0.48 -8.62
C ALA A 68 -16.59 1.93 -8.12
N LEU A 69 -15.53 2.73 -8.21
CA LEU A 69 -15.57 4.16 -7.85
C LEU A 69 -16.19 5.04 -8.94
N THR A 70 -16.23 4.55 -10.18
CA THR A 70 -16.71 5.31 -11.33
C THR A 70 -18.19 5.05 -11.55
N SER A 71 -18.95 6.09 -11.88
CA SER A 71 -20.38 5.92 -12.16
C SER A 71 -20.60 5.18 -13.50
N PRO A 72 -21.71 4.45 -13.68
CA PRO A 72 -22.02 3.78 -14.95
C PRO A 72 -22.08 4.73 -16.16
N ALA A 73 -22.50 5.98 -15.96
CA ALA A 73 -22.54 6.99 -17.01
C ALA A 73 -21.13 7.42 -17.44
N GLU A 74 -20.22 7.58 -16.48
CA GLU A 74 -18.82 7.92 -16.75
C GLU A 74 -18.08 6.75 -17.41
N LEU A 75 -18.27 5.51 -16.95
CA LEU A 75 -17.71 4.33 -17.60
C LEU A 75 -18.17 4.23 -19.07
N SER A 76 -19.45 4.47 -19.32
CA SER A 76 -20.02 4.46 -20.67
C SER A 76 -19.39 5.55 -21.55
N ALA A 77 -19.21 6.76 -21.02
CA ALA A 77 -18.61 7.87 -21.76
C ALA A 77 -17.10 7.69 -21.99
N ALA A 78 -16.36 7.23 -20.98
CA ALA A 78 -14.91 7.08 -21.01
C ALA A 78 -14.45 5.88 -21.85
N ALA A 79 -15.08 4.71 -21.66
CA ALA A 79 -14.72 3.49 -22.39
C ALA A 79 -15.57 3.28 -23.67
N GLY A 80 -16.57 4.13 -23.92
CA GLY A 80 -17.45 4.00 -25.09
C GLY A 80 -18.25 2.69 -25.08
N ILE A 81 -18.69 2.24 -23.91
CA ILE A 81 -19.43 0.99 -23.70
C ILE A 81 -20.92 1.26 -23.50
N PRO A 82 -21.83 0.32 -23.81
CA PRO A 82 -23.26 0.52 -23.59
C PRO A 82 -23.61 0.70 -22.11
N MET A 83 -24.56 1.58 -21.82
CA MET A 83 -25.02 1.81 -20.43
C MET A 83 -25.54 0.54 -19.76
N SER A 84 -26.22 -0.33 -20.53
CA SER A 84 -26.72 -1.62 -20.06
C SER A 84 -25.63 -2.60 -19.62
N THR A 85 -24.39 -2.41 -20.09
CA THR A 85 -23.23 -3.18 -19.62
C THR A 85 -22.57 -2.48 -18.43
N ALA A 86 -22.43 -1.15 -18.47
CA ALA A 86 -21.80 -0.39 -17.40
C ALA A 86 -22.57 -0.44 -16.06
N SER A 87 -23.86 -0.80 -16.08
CA SER A 87 -24.72 -0.88 -14.89
C SER A 87 -24.92 -2.30 -14.32
N LYS A 88 -24.26 -3.30 -14.88
CA LYS A 88 -24.34 -4.70 -14.40
C LYS A 88 -23.42 -4.94 -13.20
#